data_AF-A0A9P0MXG5-F1
#
_entry.id   AF-A0A9P0MXG5-F1
#
_cell.length_a   1.000
_cell.length_b   1.000
_cell.length_c   1.000
_cell.angle_alpha   90.00
_cell.angle_beta   90.00
_cell.angle_gamma   90.00
#
_symmetry.space_group_name_H-M   'P 1'
#
loop_
_entity.id
_entity.type
_entity.pdbx_description
1 polymer ?
#
loop_
_entity_poly.entity_id
_entity_poly.type
_entity_poly.pdbx_seq_one_letter_code
_entity_poly.pdbx_strand_id
1 'polypeptide(L)'
;MPFVVRTVEPRNLGRTRLHDDAGRPILRDGELEAVSNATLANALRQLASVARIAEEIFQELNSQLTEVSERSSRLKTRIGSVQEKVSQYDPKTVTVRK
;
A
#
# COMPACT_ATOMS: atom_id res chain seq x y z
N MET A 1 -5.58 -16.07 14.35
CA MET A 1 -4.94 -14.73 14.46
C MET A 1 -4.54 -14.29 13.07
N PRO A 2 -4.77 -13.03 12.63
CA PRO A 2 -4.31 -12.57 11.33
C PRO A 2 -2.78 -12.46 11.32
N PHE A 3 -2.14 -12.94 10.25
CA PHE A 3 -0.69 -12.89 10.07
C PHE A 3 -0.25 -11.46 9.69
N VAL A 4 0.88 -11.00 10.24
CA VAL A 4 1.44 -9.69 9.90
C VAL A 4 1.91 -9.73 8.45
N VAL A 5 1.19 -9.06 7.55
CA VAL A 5 1.47 -9.06 6.11
C VAL A 5 2.68 -8.20 5.76
N ARG A 6 2.91 -7.11 6.49
CA ARG A 6 3.97 -6.12 6.21
C ARG A 6 4.63 -5.71 7.52
N THR A 7 5.96 -5.81 7.59
CA THR A 7 6.76 -5.45 8.77
C THR A 7 7.78 -4.40 8.40
N VAL A 8 7.91 -3.36 9.23
CA VAL A 8 8.88 -2.29 9.06
C VAL A 8 10.15 -2.61 9.85
N GLU A 9 11.32 -2.49 9.20
CA GLU A 9 12.61 -2.71 9.84
C GLU A 9 13.57 -1.53 9.60
N PRO A 10 14.46 -1.21 10.56
CA PRO A 10 14.68 -1.87 11.86
C PRO A 10 13.65 -1.48 12.94
N ARG A 11 13.32 -2.39 13.87
CA ARG A 11 12.30 -2.16 14.92
C ARG A 11 12.82 -1.44 16.17
N ASN A 12 14.13 -1.52 16.44
CA ASN A 12 14.77 -0.90 17.59
C ASN A 12 15.82 0.10 17.11
N LEU A 13 15.48 1.38 17.09
CA LEU A 13 16.33 2.41 16.49
C LEU A 13 17.54 2.78 17.36
N GLY A 14 17.38 2.84 18.68
CA GLY A 14 18.39 3.38 19.60
C GLY A 14 18.39 2.75 20.99
N ARG A 15 18.12 1.44 21.09
CA ARG A 15 18.15 0.73 22.38
C ARG A 15 19.58 0.48 22.83
N THR A 16 20.19 1.49 23.42
CA THR A 16 21.45 1.39 24.16
C THR A 16 21.20 1.91 25.58
N ARG A 17 21.62 1.16 26.60
CA ARG A 17 21.57 1.64 27.98
C ARG A 17 22.65 2.70 28.15
N LEU A 18 22.31 3.85 28.75
CA LEU A 18 23.27 4.96 28.96
C LEU A 18 23.86 4.96 30.39
N HIS A 19 23.16 4.33 31.34
CA HIS A 19 23.55 4.20 32.73
C HIS A 19 23.41 2.74 33.20
N ASP A 20 24.22 2.34 34.19
CA ASP A 20 24.03 1.08 34.91
C ASP A 20 22.87 1.17 35.92
N ASP A 21 22.50 0.05 36.54
CA ASP A 21 21.41 -0.01 37.54
C ASP A 21 21.72 0.80 38.82
N ALA A 22 22.96 1.28 38.97
CA ALA A 22 23.42 2.15 40.06
C ALA A 22 23.52 3.64 39.65
N GLY A 23 23.08 4.00 38.45
CA GLY A 23 23.07 5.38 37.94
C GLY A 23 24.41 5.90 37.42
N ARG A 24 25.45 5.06 37.35
CA ARG A 24 26.76 5.47 36.81
C ARG A 24 26.71 5.46 35.28
N PRO A 25 27.28 6.48 34.61
CA PRO A 25 27.40 6.47 33.16
C PRO A 25 28.27 5.27 32.75
N ILE A 26 27.71 4.39 31.93
CA ILE A 26 28.46 3.27 31.32
C ILE A 26 29.18 3.69 30.04
N LEU A 27 28.86 4.88 29.54
CA LEU A 27 29.36 5.37 28.27
C LEU A 27 30.71 6.08 28.41
N ARG A 28 31.62 5.82 27.47
CA ARG A 28 32.90 6.52 27.31
C ARG A 28 32.73 7.77 26.42
N ASP A 29 33.74 8.65 26.41
CA ASP A 29 33.75 9.83 25.54
C ASP A 29 33.52 9.44 24.06
N GLY A 30 32.62 10.15 23.38
CA GLY A 30 32.23 9.89 21.98
C GLY A 30 31.15 8.82 21.78
N GLU A 31 30.80 8.03 22.79
CA GLU A 31 29.79 6.97 22.62
C GLU A 31 28.36 7.51 22.46
N LEU A 32 28.02 8.66 23.05
CA LEU A 32 26.72 9.32 22.83
C LEU A 32 26.55 9.76 21.38
N GLU A 33 27.61 10.31 20.76
CA GLU A 33 27.61 10.71 19.36
C GLU A 33 27.46 9.49 18.45
N ALA A 34 28.19 8.41 18.73
CA ALA A 34 28.08 7.15 18.01
C ALA A 34 26.66 6.54 18.11
N VAL A 35 26.06 6.52 19.31
CA VAL A 35 24.68 6.04 19.52
C VAL A 35 23.66 6.92 18.81
N SER A 36 23.85 8.24 18.84
CA SER A 36 22.96 9.18 18.16
C SER A 36 23.02 9.00 16.65
N ASN A 37 24.22 8.89 16.08
CA ASN A 37 24.41 8.63 14.66
C ASN A 37 23.85 7.26 14.24
N ALA A 38 24.08 6.22 15.03
CA ALA A 38 23.50 4.90 14.80
C ALA A 38 21.96 4.94 14.83
N THR A 39 21.39 5.69 15.77
CA THR A 39 19.93 5.89 15.89
C THR A 39 19.36 6.61 14.69
N LEU A 40 20.02 7.67 14.22
CA LEU A 40 19.64 8.41 13.01
C LEU A 40 19.72 7.52 11.77
N ALA A 41 20.82 6.77 11.60
CA ALA A 41 20.98 5.85 10.48
C ALA A 41 19.93 4.73 10.49
N ASN A 42 19.59 4.19 11.67
CA ASN A 42 18.51 3.23 11.83
C ASN A 42 17.14 3.86 11.48
N ALA A 43 16.88 5.10 11.91
CA ALA A 43 15.64 5.80 11.60
C ALA A 43 15.48 6.03 10.10
N LEU A 44 16.54 6.45 9.40
CA LEU A 44 16.55 6.59 7.94
C LEU A 44 16.26 5.25 7.24
N ARG A 45 16.88 4.15 7.70
CA ARG A 45 16.58 2.81 7.19
C ARG A 45 15.12 2.42 7.43
N GLN A 46 14.56 2.77 8.58
CA GLN A 46 13.17 2.48 8.90
C GLN A 46 12.21 3.27 7.98
N LEU A 47 12.49 4.55 7.75
CA LEU A 47 11.73 5.38 6.82
C LEU A 47 11.81 4.83 5.38
N ALA A 48 12.99 4.39 4.93
CA ALA A 48 13.15 3.75 3.64
C ALA A 48 12.32 2.45 3.55
N SER A 49 12.29 1.64 4.62
CA SER A 49 11.43 0.45 4.68
C SER A 49 9.95 0.80 4.60
N VAL A 50 9.50 1.88 5.26
CA VAL A 50 8.12 2.35 5.17
C VAL A 50 7.79 2.81 3.74
N ALA A 51 8.68 3.59 3.12
CA ALA A 51 8.48 4.08 1.76
C ALA A 51 8.35 2.94 0.76
N ARG A 52 9.20 1.90 0.88
CA ARG A 52 9.10 0.68 0.05
C ARG A 52 7.76 -0.03 0.24
N ILE A 53 7.30 -0.17 1.48
CA ILE A 53 6.00 -0.80 1.77
C ILE A 53 4.84 0.02 1.19
N ALA A 54 4.91 1.36 1.30
CA ALA A 54 3.91 2.24 0.71
C ALA A 54 3.86 2.09 -0.81
N GLU A 55 5.02 2.04 -1.47
CA GLU A 55 5.11 1.79 -2.91
C GLU A 55 4.45 0.46 -3.30
N GLU A 56 4.74 -0.63 -2.59
CA GLU A 56 4.12 -1.94 -2.83
C GLU A 56 2.58 -1.89 -2.70
N ILE A 57 2.07 -1.18 -1.68
CA ILE A 57 0.62 -1.00 -1.49
C ILE A 57 0.02 -0.22 -2.66
N PHE A 58 0.65 0.87 -3.09
CA PHE A 58 0.13 1.68 -4.18
C PHE A 58 0.19 0.95 -5.53
N GLN A 59 1.21 0.13 -5.76
CA GLN A 59 1.29 -0.70 -6.96
C GLN A 59 0.18 -1.76 -6.99
N GLU A 60 -0.07 -2.43 -5.87
CA GLU A 60 -1.15 -3.42 -5.73
C GLU A 60 -2.52 -2.76 -5.97
N LEU A 61 -2.78 -1.62 -5.31
CA LEU A 61 -4.02 -0.87 -5.50
C LEU A 61 -4.18 -0.37 -6.93
N ASN A 62 -3.13 0.14 -7.55
CA ASN A 62 -3.17 0.63 -8.93
C ASN A 62 -3.50 -0.51 -9.92
N SER A 63 -2.94 -1.70 -9.70
CA SER A 63 -3.27 -2.89 -10.49
C SER A 63 -4.75 -3.25 -10.36
N GLN A 64 -5.27 -3.32 -9.13
CA GLN A 64 -6.68 -3.63 -8.87
C GLN A 64 -7.63 -2.58 -9.48
N LEU A 65 -7.31 -1.29 -9.33
CA LEU A 65 -8.10 -0.20 -9.90
C LEU A 65 -8.07 -0.21 -11.42
N THR A 66 -6.94 -0.57 -12.02
CA THR A 66 -6.82 -0.71 -13.49
C THR A 66 -7.74 -1.82 -14.00
N GLU A 67 -7.78 -2.98 -13.33
CA GLU A 67 -8.69 -4.08 -13.68
C GLU A 67 -10.16 -3.65 -13.57
N VAL A 68 -10.52 -2.97 -12.47
CA VAL A 68 -11.89 -2.46 -12.27
C VAL A 68 -12.26 -1.44 -13.33
N SER A 69 -11.34 -0.54 -13.69
CA SER A 69 -11.53 0.46 -14.75
C SER A 69 -11.78 -0.20 -16.11
N GLU A 70 -10.97 -1.20 -16.48
CA GLU A 70 -11.12 -1.92 -17.74
C GLU A 70 -12.49 -2.64 -17.80
N ARG A 71 -12.86 -3.35 -16.73
CA ARG A 71 -14.17 -4.02 -16.63
C ARG A 71 -15.32 -3.04 -16.72
N SER A 72 -15.20 -1.88 -16.07
CA SER A 72 -16.20 -0.82 -16.11
C SER A 72 -16.33 -0.21 -17.51
N SER A 73 -15.22 -0.02 -18.22
CA SER A 73 -15.20 0.44 -19.60
C SER A 73 -15.90 -0.54 -20.54
N ARG A 74 -15.55 -1.84 -20.47
CA ARG A 74 -16.22 -2.90 -21.24
C ARG A 74 -17.72 -2.94 -20.96
N LEU A 75 -18.13 -2.79 -19.70
CA LEU A 75 -19.53 -2.75 -19.31
C LEU A 75 -20.24 -1.53 -19.91
N LYS A 76 -19.62 -0.35 -19.85
CA LYS A 76 -20.16 0.88 -20.43
C LYS A 76 -20.40 0.73 -21.94
N THR A 77 -19.46 0.13 -22.67
CA THR A 77 -19.63 -0.16 -24.10
C THR A 77 -20.82 -1.09 -24.35
N ARG A 78 -20.93 -2.19 -23.59
CA ARG A 78 -22.05 -3.13 -23.72
C ARG A 78 -23.40 -2.46 -23.43
N ILE A 79 -23.47 -1.62 -22.40
CA ILE A 79 -24.67 -0.84 -22.07
C ILE A 79 -25.03 0.07 -23.25
N GLY A 80 -24.06 0.79 -23.82
CA GLY A 80 -24.27 1.63 -24.99
C GLY A 80 -24.84 0.87 -26.19
N SER A 81 -24.26 -0.29 -26.52
CA SER A 81 -24.77 -1.13 -27.62
C SER A 81 -26.18 -1.68 -27.35
N VAL A 82 -26.50 -2.03 -26.10
CA VAL A 82 -27.86 -2.45 -25.74
C VAL A 82 -28.83 -1.29 -25.85
N GLN A 83 -28.46 -0.11 -25.35
CA GLN A 83 -29.28 1.09 -25.44
C GLN A 83 -29.58 1.46 -26.89
N GLU A 84 -28.59 1.39 -27.78
CA GLU A 84 -28.79 1.63 -29.21
C GLU A 84 -29.78 0.62 -29.83
N LYS A 85 -29.61 -0.68 -29.56
CA LYS A 85 -30.51 -1.73 -30.04
C LYS A 85 -31.95 -1.55 -29.53
N VAL A 86 -32.10 -1.15 -28.26
CA VAL A 86 -33.42 -0.87 -27.67
C VAL A 86 -34.05 0.37 -28.30
N SER A 87 -33.28 1.44 -28.55
CA SER A 87 -33.78 2.65 -29.20
C SER A 87 -34.19 2.41 -30.65
N GLN A 88 -33.52 1.52 -31.37
CA GLN A 88 -33.83 1.16 -32.76
C GLN A 88 -34.91 0.06 -32.88
N TYR A 89 -35.36 -0.51 -31.76
CA TYR A 89 -36.32 -1.60 -31.76
C TYR A 89 -37.74 -1.11 -32.14
N ASP A 90 -38.28 -1.62 -33.24
CA ASP A 90 -39.68 -1.41 -33.64
C ASP A 90 -40.56 -2.65 -33.28
N PRO A 91 -41.45 -2.56 -32.28
CA PRO A 91 -42.29 -3.67 -31.85
C PRO A 91 -43.27 -4.16 -32.91
N LYS A 92 -43.61 -3.35 -33.93
CA LYS A 92 -44.59 -3.70 -34.96
C LYS A 92 -44.05 -4.66 -36.01
N THR A 93 -42.72 -4.82 -36.08
CA THR A 93 -42.04 -5.72 -37.03
C THR A 93 -41.95 -7.16 -36.52
N VAL A 94 -42.24 -7.40 -35.23
CA VAL A 94 -42.16 -8.72 -34.62
C VAL A 94 -43.37 -9.56 -35.03
N THR A 95 -43.14 -10.54 -35.89
CA THR A 95 -44.17 -11.47 -36.36
C THR A 95 -44.51 -12.47 -35.26
N VAL A 96 -45.71 -12.38 -34.70
CA VAL A 96 -46.22 -13.38 -33.75
C VAL A 96 -46.59 -14.64 -34.54
N ARG A 97 -45.84 -15.73 -34.35
CA ARG A 97 -46.28 -17.05 -34.83
C ARG A 97 -47.52 -17.47 -34.06
N LYS A 98 -48.62 -17.69 -34.77
CA LYS A 98 -49.81 -18.38 -34.25
C LYS A 98 -49.53 -19.87 -34.05
#